data_AF-I7AT96-F1
#
_entry.id   AF-I7AT96-F1
#
_cell.length_a   1.000
_cell.length_b   1.000
_cell.length_c   1.000
_cell.angle_alpha   90.00
_cell.angle_beta   90.00
_cell.angle_gamma   90.00
#
_symmetry.space_group_name_H-M   'P 1'
#
loop_
_entity.id
_entity.type
_entity.pdbx_description
1 polymer ?
#
loop_
_entity_poly.entity_id
_entity_poly.type
_entity_poly.pdbx_seq_one_letter_code
_entity_poly.pdbx_strand_id
1 'polypeptide(L)'
;MIKSFEEALLRISELEEKTENQQIIIDALVAHTKNLMKGDNGVALKKDCVEQEGSESGRTVAQDMARFELKRGEDRKSRRSSKSLEKEVEDLFRRDKTSKQFKDAFTIDSLLSYSKEAHSFSLNVRTEVRMKKSFHTNVKQQIDKIIRHMIVNLNTYDLNTVCSTLNLISGDIEYQHKLVITHDIVLFIDDFSRIPFIVSALFNNQGIYDDVLGSTIKEILFHQCMVDSDINRSHPHIVGYYNKIIDNFELHPKEKSLKDLCANLIGNFNVFEDGGFNPAIFPSMYSVRVLCHYMDWDYTYNEFICSVLYPKLRETRNPLYAIYMFTAVFNALRVFGYIESVELVFSRLKELMDDSSDLSIVSYLFIKQVDPERADRWYESQRGNIRHVDGEYLRNLLLY
;
A
#
# COMPACT_ATOMS: atom_id res chain seq x y z
N MET A 1 -27.01 -46.27 17.31
CA MET A 1 -28.07 -45.32 16.90
C MET A 1 -27.68 -43.87 17.15
N ILE A 2 -27.05 -43.52 18.28
CA ILE A 2 -26.64 -42.13 18.59
C ILE A 2 -25.49 -41.61 17.68
N LYS A 3 -24.47 -42.44 17.39
CA LYS A 3 -23.34 -42.03 16.52
C LYS A 3 -23.73 -41.69 15.08
N SER A 4 -24.73 -42.36 14.50
CA SER A 4 -25.15 -42.07 13.13
C SER A 4 -26.02 -40.81 13.03
N PHE A 5 -26.49 -40.28 14.15
CA PHE A 5 -27.27 -39.04 14.19
C PHE A 5 -26.35 -37.81 14.24
N GLU A 6 -25.26 -37.88 15.02
CA GLU A 6 -24.24 -36.82 15.05
C GLU A 6 -23.51 -36.68 13.70
N GLU A 7 -23.19 -37.80 13.04
CA GLU A 7 -22.61 -37.80 11.69
C GLU A 7 -23.59 -37.22 10.65
N ALA A 8 -24.89 -37.47 10.80
CA ALA A 8 -25.90 -36.90 9.92
C ALA A 8 -26.04 -35.37 10.12
N LEU A 9 -25.96 -34.87 11.36
CA LEU A 9 -26.02 -33.43 11.65
C LEU A 9 -24.79 -32.68 11.14
N LEU A 10 -23.60 -33.24 11.30
CA LEU A 10 -22.37 -32.70 10.71
C LEU A 10 -22.47 -32.62 9.19
N ARG A 11 -23.00 -33.67 8.55
CA ARG A 11 -23.16 -33.70 7.10
C ARG A 11 -24.20 -32.70 6.59
N ILE A 12 -25.26 -32.45 7.36
CA ILE A 12 -26.27 -31.42 7.05
C ILE A 12 -25.63 -30.04 7.15
N SER A 13 -24.87 -29.74 8.20
CA SER A 13 -24.17 -28.45 8.36
C SER A 13 -23.17 -28.18 7.22
N GLU A 14 -22.41 -29.19 6.79
CA GLU A 14 -21.49 -29.05 5.63
C GLU A 14 -22.24 -28.80 4.31
N LEU A 15 -23.43 -29.37 4.16
CA LEU A 15 -24.26 -29.18 2.96
C LEU A 15 -24.94 -27.81 2.96
N GLU A 16 -25.39 -27.33 4.11
CA GLU A 16 -25.93 -25.97 4.28
C GLU A 16 -24.87 -24.91 3.93
N GLU A 17 -23.64 -25.06 4.44
CA GLU A 17 -22.51 -24.17 4.12
C GLU A 17 -22.17 -24.18 2.62
N LYS A 18 -22.18 -25.35 1.98
CA LYS A 18 -21.96 -25.46 0.53
C LYS A 18 -23.08 -24.80 -0.27
N THR A 19 -24.31 -24.90 0.18
CA THR A 19 -25.47 -24.34 -0.52
C THR A 19 -25.47 -22.81 -0.39
N GLU A 20 -25.12 -22.28 0.78
CA GLU A 20 -24.97 -20.84 1.01
C GLU A 20 -23.84 -20.25 0.16
N ASN A 21 -22.67 -20.92 0.11
CA ASN A 21 -21.55 -20.51 -0.74
C ASN A 21 -21.91 -20.53 -2.24
N GLN A 22 -22.67 -21.54 -2.70
CA GLN A 22 -23.14 -21.60 -4.09
C GLN A 22 -24.16 -20.51 -4.41
N GLN A 23 -25.04 -20.15 -3.47
CA GLN A 23 -26.01 -19.08 -3.65
C GLN A 23 -25.32 -17.71 -3.79
N ILE A 24 -24.29 -17.45 -2.99
CA ILE A 24 -23.47 -16.22 -3.09
C ILE A 24 -22.80 -16.09 -4.47
N ILE A 25 -22.26 -17.20 -5.00
CA ILE A 25 -21.64 -17.22 -6.34
C ILE A 25 -22.69 -16.96 -7.43
N ILE A 26 -23.88 -17.55 -7.31
CA ILE A 26 -24.99 -17.32 -8.25
C ILE A 26 -25.42 -15.85 -8.22
N ASP A 27 -25.56 -15.26 -7.04
CA ASP A 27 -25.98 -13.86 -6.90
C ASP A 27 -24.93 -12.88 -7.46
N ALA A 28 -23.64 -13.16 -7.25
CA ALA A 28 -22.55 -12.42 -7.86
C ALA A 28 -22.54 -12.49 -9.40
N LEU A 29 -22.79 -13.68 -9.96
CA LEU A 29 -22.89 -13.88 -11.41
C LEU A 29 -24.13 -13.20 -12.01
N VAL A 30 -25.26 -13.21 -11.30
CA VAL A 30 -26.47 -12.50 -11.72
C VAL A 30 -26.26 -10.98 -11.68
N ALA A 31 -25.58 -10.45 -10.65
CA ALA A 31 -25.23 -9.04 -10.55
C ALA A 31 -24.28 -8.61 -11.69
N HIS A 32 -23.27 -9.43 -11.99
CA HIS A 32 -22.35 -9.20 -13.10
C HIS A 32 -23.08 -9.18 -14.45
N THR A 33 -24.02 -10.09 -14.66
CA THR A 33 -24.84 -10.16 -15.89
C THR A 33 -25.80 -8.98 -16.01
N LYS A 34 -26.41 -8.53 -14.91
CA LYS A 34 -27.23 -7.30 -14.87
C LYS A 34 -26.43 -6.05 -15.17
N ASN A 35 -25.17 -5.98 -14.73
CA ASN A 35 -24.29 -4.84 -14.99
C ASN A 35 -23.83 -4.82 -16.46
N LEU A 36 -23.57 -5.98 -17.06
CA LEU A 36 -23.32 -6.09 -18.50
C LEU A 36 -24.53 -5.64 -19.34
N MET A 37 -25.76 -5.94 -18.88
CA MET A 37 -26.99 -5.47 -19.55
C MET A 37 -27.30 -3.98 -19.35
N LYS A 38 -26.73 -3.32 -18.33
CA LYS A 38 -26.88 -1.87 -18.10
C LYS A 38 -25.84 -1.01 -18.81
N GLY A 39 -24.80 -1.61 -19.38
CA GLY A 39 -23.71 -0.92 -20.08
C GLY A 39 -24.09 -0.23 -21.39
N ASP A 40 -25.32 -0.36 -21.89
CA ASP A 40 -25.72 0.09 -23.22
C ASP A 40 -26.63 1.34 -23.26
N ASN A 41 -26.87 2.06 -22.16
CA ASN A 41 -27.67 3.30 -22.21
C ASN A 41 -27.18 4.43 -21.27
N GLY A 42 -26.46 5.41 -21.86
CA GLY A 42 -26.73 6.86 -21.79
C GLY A 42 -26.71 7.64 -20.46
N VAL A 43 -25.62 8.39 -20.24
CA VAL A 43 -25.43 9.80 -19.79
C VAL A 43 -26.57 10.55 -19.04
N ALA A 44 -26.13 11.32 -18.01
CA ALA A 44 -26.65 12.59 -17.40
C ALA A 44 -26.99 12.45 -15.89
N LEU A 45 -26.76 13.39 -14.95
CA LEU A 45 -26.58 14.85 -14.96
C LEU A 45 -26.03 15.32 -13.59
N LYS A 46 -25.25 16.42 -13.59
CA LYS A 46 -24.79 17.23 -12.44
C LYS A 46 -25.94 17.81 -11.59
N LYS A 47 -25.69 18.06 -10.29
CA LYS A 47 -26.20 19.26 -9.60
C LYS A 47 -25.41 19.62 -8.33
N ASP A 48 -25.07 20.90 -8.22
CA ASP A 48 -24.34 21.60 -7.16
C ASP A 48 -25.16 21.81 -5.86
N CYS A 49 -24.47 22.04 -4.73
CA CYS A 49 -24.81 22.95 -3.60
C CYS A 49 -23.53 23.15 -2.73
N VAL A 50 -22.84 24.30 -2.81
CA VAL A 50 -22.95 25.56 -2.02
C VAL A 50 -22.54 25.44 -0.54
N GLU A 51 -21.61 26.34 -0.19
CA GLU A 51 -20.81 26.53 1.02
C GLU A 51 -21.58 26.93 2.28
N GLN A 52 -20.99 26.61 3.45
CA GLN A 52 -21.06 27.46 4.64
C GLN A 52 -19.73 27.39 5.41
N GLU A 53 -19.10 28.56 5.55
CA GLU A 53 -17.92 28.81 6.39
C GLU A 53 -18.31 28.84 7.87
N GLY A 54 -17.50 28.21 8.72
CA GLY A 54 -17.56 28.28 10.17
C GLY A 54 -16.22 27.85 10.78
N SER A 55 -15.63 28.74 11.56
CA SER A 55 -14.27 28.71 12.11
C SER A 55 -13.97 27.56 13.09
N GLU A 56 -12.98 26.72 12.80
CA GLU A 56 -12.17 25.99 13.80
C GLU A 56 -10.74 25.77 13.25
N SER A 57 -9.85 26.73 13.55
CA SER A 57 -8.43 26.67 13.20
C SER A 57 -7.69 25.78 14.20
N GLY A 58 -7.49 24.51 13.86
CA GLY A 58 -6.68 23.56 14.65
C GLY A 58 -6.95 22.08 14.38
N ARG A 59 -8.17 21.74 13.93
CA ARG A 59 -8.57 20.36 13.57
C ARG A 59 -8.53 20.06 12.06
N THR A 60 -8.40 21.10 11.24
CA THR A 60 -8.63 21.07 9.79
C THR A 60 -7.51 20.41 8.98
N VAL A 61 -6.25 20.45 9.44
CA VAL A 61 -5.12 19.98 8.63
C VAL A 61 -5.05 18.44 8.52
N ALA A 62 -5.49 17.71 9.55
CA ALA A 62 -5.42 16.24 9.59
C ALA A 62 -6.63 15.56 8.89
N GLN A 63 -7.83 16.11 9.04
CA GLN A 63 -9.03 15.64 8.31
C GLN A 63 -8.92 15.89 6.80
N ASP A 64 -8.15 16.90 6.39
CA ASP A 64 -7.93 17.21 4.98
C ASP A 64 -7.06 16.18 4.26
N MET A 65 -6.12 15.48 4.91
CA MET A 65 -5.31 14.44 4.25
C MET A 65 -6.09 13.15 3.95
N ALA A 66 -6.87 12.63 4.91
CA ALA A 66 -7.72 11.46 4.68
C ALA A 66 -8.78 11.75 3.59
N ARG A 67 -9.33 12.97 3.55
CA ARG A 67 -10.17 13.45 2.44
C ARG A 67 -9.39 13.64 1.14
N PHE A 68 -8.11 14.06 1.18
CA PHE A 68 -7.26 14.20 -0.01
C PHE A 68 -6.93 12.84 -0.64
N GLU A 69 -6.68 11.82 0.18
CA GLU A 69 -6.39 10.45 -0.28
C GLU A 69 -7.62 9.78 -0.89
N LEU A 70 -8.82 10.02 -0.31
CA LEU A 70 -10.09 9.56 -0.86
C LEU A 70 -10.50 10.31 -2.14
N LYS A 71 -10.29 11.65 -2.21
CA LYS A 71 -10.61 12.45 -3.42
C LYS A 71 -9.70 12.14 -4.62
N ARG A 72 -8.45 11.72 -4.38
CA ARG A 72 -7.52 11.36 -5.47
C ARG A 72 -7.92 10.09 -6.24
N GLY A 73 -8.78 9.24 -5.68
CA GLY A 73 -9.30 8.05 -6.34
C GLY A 73 -10.19 8.36 -7.55
N GLU A 74 -10.89 9.50 -7.53
CA GLU A 74 -11.87 9.87 -8.57
C GLU A 74 -11.20 10.45 -9.86
N ASP A 75 -10.02 11.05 -9.74
CA ASP A 75 -9.31 11.72 -10.85
C ASP A 75 -8.37 10.79 -11.67
N ARG A 76 -8.24 9.51 -11.29
CA ARG A 76 -7.26 8.57 -11.90
C ARG A 76 -7.57 8.09 -13.32
N LYS A 77 -8.71 8.49 -13.92
CA LYS A 77 -9.14 7.95 -15.23
C LYS A 77 -8.54 8.62 -16.47
N SER A 78 -7.67 9.62 -16.36
CA SER A 78 -7.07 10.22 -17.57
C SER A 78 -5.64 10.73 -17.39
N ARG A 79 -4.65 9.83 -17.44
CA ARG A 79 -3.25 10.18 -17.79
C ARG A 79 -2.42 8.90 -17.97
N ARG A 80 -2.63 8.18 -19.09
CA ARG A 80 -1.67 7.15 -19.52
C ARG A 80 -0.47 7.84 -20.19
N SER A 81 0.72 7.64 -19.64
CA SER A 81 1.98 7.84 -20.37
C SER A 81 1.88 7.06 -21.69
N SER A 82 2.13 7.73 -22.83
CA SER A 82 1.98 7.16 -24.16
C SER A 82 3.22 6.38 -24.63
N LYS A 83 4.21 6.16 -23.75
CA LYS A 83 5.44 5.41 -24.05
C LYS A 83 5.34 4.00 -23.49
N SER A 84 5.84 3.02 -24.24
CA SER A 84 5.95 1.64 -23.76
C SER A 84 7.13 1.52 -22.78
N LEU A 85 7.04 0.57 -21.84
CA LEU A 85 8.06 0.35 -20.82
C LEU A 85 9.45 0.10 -21.42
N GLU A 86 9.53 -0.64 -22.53
CA GLU A 86 10.79 -0.96 -23.20
C GLU A 86 11.53 0.32 -23.62
N LYS A 87 10.79 1.29 -24.17
CA LYS A 87 11.35 2.60 -24.55
C LYS A 87 11.79 3.40 -23.33
N GLU A 88 11.05 3.32 -22.22
CA GLU A 88 11.45 4.01 -20.99
C GLU A 88 12.74 3.41 -20.39
N VAL A 89 12.88 2.08 -20.41
CA VAL A 89 14.09 1.38 -19.96
C VAL A 89 15.27 1.66 -20.89
N GLU A 90 15.06 1.70 -22.20
CA GLU A 90 16.11 2.08 -23.14
C GLU A 90 16.53 3.55 -22.97
N ASP A 91 15.58 4.46 -22.81
CA ASP A 91 15.83 5.88 -22.53
C ASP A 91 16.62 6.06 -21.22
N LEU A 92 16.43 5.19 -20.22
CA LEU A 92 17.13 5.22 -18.93
C LEU A 92 18.62 4.88 -19.07
N PHE A 93 18.98 3.88 -19.89
CA PHE A 93 20.35 3.35 -19.93
C PHE A 93 21.16 3.74 -21.18
N ARG A 94 20.52 4.16 -22.28
CA ARG A 94 21.20 4.40 -23.57
C ARG A 94 21.27 5.86 -23.99
N ARG A 95 20.73 6.79 -23.20
CA ARG A 95 20.66 8.21 -23.59
C ARG A 95 21.99 8.92 -23.41
N ASP A 96 22.43 9.61 -24.46
CA ASP A 96 23.60 10.49 -24.41
C ASP A 96 23.38 11.65 -23.44
N LYS A 97 24.38 11.91 -22.61
CA LYS A 97 24.31 12.95 -21.60
C LYS A 97 24.86 14.28 -22.09
N THR A 98 24.20 15.33 -21.65
CA THR A 98 24.68 16.70 -21.85
C THR A 98 25.35 17.21 -20.58
N SER A 99 26.58 17.72 -20.72
CA SER A 99 27.21 18.47 -19.63
C SER A 99 26.43 19.77 -19.40
N LYS A 100 25.70 19.86 -18.29
CA LYS A 100 25.00 21.07 -17.85
C LYS A 100 25.61 21.57 -16.56
N GLN A 101 25.87 22.88 -16.49
CA GLN A 101 26.23 23.53 -15.23
C GLN A 101 24.95 23.83 -14.44
N PHE A 102 24.91 23.42 -13.18
CA PHE A 102 23.77 23.68 -12.30
C PHE A 102 23.89 25.04 -11.61
N LYS A 103 22.74 25.71 -11.41
CA LYS A 103 22.65 27.00 -10.71
C LYS A 103 22.37 26.76 -9.23
N ASP A 104 23.06 27.45 -8.33
CA ASP A 104 22.91 27.23 -6.88
C ASP A 104 21.49 27.53 -6.36
N ALA A 105 20.77 28.47 -7.01
CA ALA A 105 19.33 28.69 -6.81
C ALA A 105 18.54 27.87 -7.84
N PHE A 106 17.65 26.98 -7.35
CA PHE A 106 16.89 26.07 -8.19
C PHE A 106 15.44 25.89 -7.72
N THR A 107 14.56 25.60 -8.68
CA THR A 107 13.23 25.03 -8.41
C THR A 107 13.29 23.51 -8.50
N ILE A 108 12.39 22.79 -7.83
CA ILE A 108 12.35 21.31 -7.91
C ILE A 108 12.30 20.84 -9.37
N ASP A 109 11.49 21.46 -10.23
CA ASP A 109 11.42 21.12 -11.65
C ASP A 109 12.77 21.29 -12.38
N SER A 110 13.52 22.35 -12.06
CA SER A 110 14.85 22.56 -12.62
C SER A 110 15.87 21.53 -12.14
N LEU A 111 15.73 21.05 -10.89
CA LEU A 111 16.51 19.91 -10.37
C LEU A 111 16.18 18.63 -11.13
N LEU A 112 14.88 18.33 -11.35
CA LEU A 112 14.45 17.14 -12.08
C LEU A 112 14.97 17.14 -13.52
N SER A 113 14.87 18.28 -14.22
CA SER A 113 15.44 18.45 -15.56
C SER A 113 16.94 18.20 -15.55
N TYR A 114 17.67 18.76 -14.59
CA TYR A 114 19.10 18.54 -14.47
C TYR A 114 19.43 17.07 -14.21
N SER A 115 18.77 16.41 -13.26
CA SER A 115 18.96 15.00 -12.96
C SER A 115 18.76 14.14 -14.19
N LYS A 116 17.69 14.38 -14.95
CA LYS A 116 17.36 13.66 -16.19
C LYS A 116 18.44 13.78 -17.27
N GLU A 117 19.07 14.95 -17.40
CA GLU A 117 19.95 15.28 -18.53
C GLU A 117 21.46 15.09 -18.22
N ALA A 118 21.85 15.34 -16.97
CA ALA A 118 23.24 15.36 -16.54
C ALA A 118 23.62 14.16 -15.66
N HIS A 119 22.65 13.54 -14.97
CA HIS A 119 22.90 12.42 -14.08
C HIS A 119 22.53 11.08 -14.74
N SER A 120 23.28 10.00 -14.43
CA SER A 120 22.92 8.65 -14.90
C SER A 120 22.72 7.80 -13.68
N PHE A 121 21.57 7.17 -13.66
CA PHE A 121 21.45 5.90 -12.98
C PHE A 121 22.21 4.80 -13.75
N SER A 122 22.91 3.93 -13.03
CA SER A 122 23.60 2.77 -13.58
C SER A 122 23.50 1.62 -12.60
N LEU A 123 23.17 0.43 -13.10
CA LEU A 123 23.10 -0.80 -12.30
C LEU A 123 24.48 -1.39 -11.97
N ASN A 124 25.54 -0.93 -12.64
CA ASN A 124 26.88 -1.53 -12.50
C ASN A 124 27.73 -0.87 -11.40
N VAL A 125 27.32 0.29 -10.90
CA VAL A 125 28.14 1.10 -9.98
C VAL A 125 27.31 1.55 -8.78
N ARG A 126 27.59 0.90 -7.64
CA ARG A 126 27.05 1.27 -6.33
C ARG A 126 27.97 2.28 -5.66
N THR A 127 27.84 3.54 -6.03
CA THR A 127 28.62 4.61 -5.40
C THR A 127 27.73 5.78 -5.07
N GLU A 128 28.01 6.41 -3.94
CA GLU A 128 27.41 7.69 -3.60
C GLU A 128 27.72 8.73 -4.68
N VAL A 129 26.67 9.43 -5.11
CA VAL A 129 26.78 10.41 -6.18
C VAL A 129 27.48 11.65 -5.63
N ARG A 130 28.65 11.98 -6.21
CA ARG A 130 29.39 13.19 -5.82
C ARG A 130 28.75 14.43 -6.41
N MET A 131 28.24 15.29 -5.53
CA MET A 131 27.74 16.63 -5.87
C MET A 131 28.74 17.72 -5.48
N LYS A 132 28.68 18.89 -6.13
CA LYS A 132 29.37 20.09 -5.63
C LYS A 132 28.81 20.46 -4.25
N LYS A 133 29.66 20.85 -3.30
CA LYS A 133 29.29 21.07 -1.89
C LYS A 133 28.14 22.07 -1.68
N SER A 134 28.14 23.19 -2.43
CA SER A 134 27.06 24.20 -2.35
C SER A 134 25.71 23.61 -2.76
N PHE A 135 25.70 22.92 -3.90
CA PHE A 135 24.53 22.25 -4.45
C PHE A 135 24.01 21.14 -3.52
N HIS A 136 24.91 20.29 -3.01
CA HIS A 136 24.58 19.23 -2.08
C HIS A 136 23.85 19.76 -0.84
N THR A 137 24.38 20.83 -0.24
CA THR A 137 23.75 21.48 0.93
C THR A 137 22.31 21.90 0.64
N ASN A 138 22.06 22.53 -0.52
CA ASN A 138 20.73 22.99 -0.90
C ASN A 138 19.76 21.84 -1.19
N VAL A 139 20.21 20.78 -1.86
CA VAL A 139 19.40 19.57 -2.12
C VAL A 139 19.01 18.90 -0.80
N LYS A 140 19.99 18.69 0.08
CA LYS A 140 19.77 18.07 1.39
C LYS A 140 18.76 18.81 2.24
N GLN A 141 18.78 20.15 2.23
CA GLN A 141 17.81 20.97 2.96
C GLN A 141 16.36 20.89 2.43
N GLN A 142 16.16 20.40 1.20
CA GLN A 142 14.85 20.33 0.55
C GLN A 142 14.41 18.89 0.28
N ILE A 143 15.07 17.89 0.85
CA ILE A 143 14.91 16.48 0.47
C ILE A 143 13.47 15.99 0.61
N ASP A 144 12.80 16.34 1.71
CA ASP A 144 11.39 15.97 1.94
C ASP A 144 10.45 16.56 0.89
N LYS A 145 10.71 17.82 0.47
CA LYS A 145 9.90 18.48 -0.57
C LYS A 145 10.14 17.85 -1.93
N ILE A 146 11.38 17.45 -2.23
CA ILE A 146 11.75 16.74 -3.45
C ILE A 146 11.03 15.39 -3.48
N ILE A 147 11.12 14.59 -2.41
CA ILE A 147 10.47 13.28 -2.30
C ILE A 147 8.95 13.43 -2.44
N ARG A 148 8.33 14.35 -1.71
CA ARG A 148 6.88 14.59 -1.80
C ARG A 148 6.47 14.96 -3.23
N HIS A 149 7.23 15.84 -3.88
CA HIS A 149 6.97 16.23 -5.26
C HIS A 149 7.14 15.04 -6.23
N MET A 150 8.14 14.18 -6.02
CA MET A 150 8.36 12.95 -6.79
C MET A 150 7.19 11.96 -6.66
N ILE A 151 6.74 11.67 -5.43
CA ILE A 151 5.63 10.74 -5.17
C ILE A 151 4.31 11.27 -5.76
N VAL A 152 4.04 12.57 -5.60
CA VAL A 152 2.83 13.23 -6.15
C VAL A 152 2.73 13.10 -7.68
N ASN A 153 3.87 13.03 -8.37
CA ASN A 153 4.00 13.02 -9.82
C ASN A 153 4.60 11.71 -10.37
N LEU A 154 4.65 10.65 -9.56
CA LEU A 154 5.31 9.38 -9.86
C LEU A 154 4.89 8.77 -11.21
N ASN A 155 3.59 8.79 -11.50
CA ASN A 155 3.02 8.24 -12.73
C ASN A 155 3.04 9.23 -13.90
N THR A 156 3.37 10.50 -13.66
CA THR A 156 3.48 11.51 -14.72
C THR A 156 4.89 11.66 -15.26
N TYR A 157 5.90 11.38 -14.44
CA TYR A 157 7.30 11.45 -14.85
C TYR A 157 7.75 10.16 -15.54
N ASP A 158 8.57 10.32 -16.59
CA ASP A 158 9.26 9.18 -17.23
C ASP A 158 10.26 8.53 -16.27
N LEU A 159 10.52 7.23 -16.48
CA LEU A 159 11.41 6.45 -15.63
C LEU A 159 12.80 7.07 -15.45
N ASN A 160 13.39 7.66 -16.49
CA ASN A 160 14.70 8.30 -16.39
C ASN A 160 14.70 9.49 -15.41
N THR A 161 13.66 10.33 -15.46
CA THR A 161 13.51 11.45 -14.53
C THR A 161 13.41 10.95 -13.08
N VAL A 162 12.64 9.89 -12.85
CA VAL A 162 12.47 9.29 -11.52
C VAL A 162 13.76 8.67 -11.01
N CYS A 163 14.32 7.71 -11.76
CA CYS A 163 15.53 6.99 -11.36
C CYS A 163 16.73 7.91 -11.21
N SER A 164 16.96 8.84 -12.14
CA SER A 164 18.11 9.73 -12.05
C SER A 164 18.01 10.70 -10.86
N THR A 165 16.80 11.16 -10.53
CA THR A 165 16.60 12.02 -9.34
C THR A 165 16.77 11.23 -8.05
N LEU A 166 16.15 10.05 -7.93
CA LEU A 166 16.27 9.22 -6.72
C LEU A 166 17.71 8.74 -6.50
N ASN A 167 18.40 8.35 -7.58
CA ASN A 167 19.81 8.00 -7.51
C ASN A 167 20.67 9.16 -7.00
N LEU A 168 20.41 10.38 -7.50
CA LEU A 168 21.11 11.60 -7.09
C LEU A 168 20.98 11.83 -5.57
N ILE A 169 19.78 11.71 -5.02
CA ILE A 169 19.52 12.01 -3.59
C ILE A 169 19.68 10.78 -2.67
N SER A 170 19.93 9.59 -3.20
CA SER A 170 19.96 8.33 -2.45
C SER A 170 20.96 8.35 -1.27
N GLY A 171 22.09 9.04 -1.41
CA GLY A 171 23.10 9.19 -0.36
C GLY A 171 22.62 9.97 0.86
N ASP A 172 21.67 10.89 0.67
CA ASP A 172 21.15 11.77 1.71
C ASP A 172 19.92 11.23 2.45
N ILE A 173 19.39 10.08 2.00
CA ILE A 173 18.20 9.45 2.59
C ILE A 173 18.64 8.27 3.46
N GLU A 174 18.23 8.28 4.73
CA GLU A 174 18.45 7.18 5.66
C GLU A 174 17.71 5.90 5.22
N TYR A 175 18.23 4.74 5.62
CA TYR A 175 17.68 3.44 5.23
C TYR A 175 16.18 3.30 5.54
N GLN A 176 15.75 3.65 6.76
CA GLN A 176 14.35 3.55 7.16
C GLN A 176 13.44 4.44 6.30
N HIS A 177 13.87 5.65 5.97
CA HIS A 177 13.13 6.53 5.07
C HIS A 177 13.05 5.96 3.64
N LYS A 178 14.09 5.27 3.14
CA LYS A 178 14.02 4.59 1.84
C LYS A 178 12.99 3.46 1.81
N LEU A 179 12.85 2.71 2.91
CA LEU A 179 11.81 1.69 3.03
C LEU A 179 10.41 2.32 2.96
N VAL A 180 10.17 3.42 3.66
CA VAL A 180 8.90 4.17 3.61
C VAL A 180 8.63 4.70 2.20
N ILE A 181 9.62 5.32 1.56
CA ILE A 181 9.48 5.81 0.17
C ILE A 181 9.16 4.65 -0.78
N THR A 182 9.78 3.49 -0.59
CA THR A 182 9.52 2.30 -1.42
C THR A 182 8.12 1.77 -1.21
N HIS A 183 7.66 1.67 0.04
CA HIS A 183 6.30 1.32 0.38
C HIS A 183 5.31 2.24 -0.35
N ASP A 184 5.53 3.56 -0.31
CA ASP A 184 4.66 4.53 -0.98
C ASP A 184 4.72 4.38 -2.51
N ILE A 185 5.91 4.17 -3.09
CA ILE A 185 6.04 3.88 -4.53
C ILE A 185 5.16 2.70 -4.92
N VAL A 186 5.21 1.59 -4.19
CA VAL A 186 4.38 0.42 -4.51
C VAL A 186 2.89 0.74 -4.38
N LEU A 187 2.47 1.52 -3.39
CA LEU A 187 1.05 1.88 -3.18
C LEU A 187 0.47 2.89 -4.17
N PHE A 188 1.32 3.64 -4.87
CA PHE A 188 0.90 4.74 -5.75
C PHE A 188 1.27 4.57 -7.22
N ILE A 189 2.13 3.61 -7.56
CA ILE A 189 2.53 3.40 -8.95
C ILE A 189 1.43 2.74 -9.78
N ASP A 190 1.24 3.19 -11.01
CA ASP A 190 0.22 2.62 -11.91
C ASP A 190 0.73 1.38 -12.68
N ASP A 191 2.06 1.23 -12.78
CA ASP A 191 2.73 0.14 -13.50
C ASP A 191 3.83 -0.47 -12.62
N PHE A 192 3.57 -1.68 -12.13
CA PHE A 192 4.49 -2.40 -11.25
C PHE A 192 5.81 -2.75 -11.93
N SER A 193 5.86 -2.85 -13.27
CA SER A 193 7.11 -3.18 -13.98
C SER A 193 8.16 -2.07 -13.90
N ARG A 194 7.79 -0.88 -13.42
CA ARG A 194 8.70 0.23 -13.11
C ARG A 194 9.37 0.09 -11.73
N ILE A 195 8.76 -0.65 -10.79
CA ILE A 195 9.25 -0.78 -9.41
C ILE A 195 10.72 -1.20 -9.34
N PRO A 196 11.16 -2.27 -10.05
CA PRO A 196 12.53 -2.76 -9.92
C PRO A 196 13.57 -1.67 -10.17
N PHE A 197 13.39 -0.88 -11.22
CA PHE A 197 14.31 0.19 -11.59
C PHE A 197 14.28 1.37 -10.62
N ILE A 198 13.10 1.77 -10.14
CA ILE A 198 12.94 2.88 -9.20
C ILE A 198 13.58 2.53 -7.85
N VAL A 199 13.34 1.31 -7.35
CA VAL A 199 13.91 0.84 -6.08
C VAL A 199 15.43 0.66 -6.21
N SER A 200 15.92 0.12 -7.33
CA SER A 200 17.36 0.07 -7.60
C SER A 200 18.02 1.45 -7.61
N ALA A 201 17.34 2.48 -8.10
CA ALA A 201 17.86 3.85 -8.05
C ALA A 201 17.89 4.41 -6.62
N LEU A 202 16.83 4.21 -5.85
CA LEU A 202 16.73 4.69 -4.46
C LEU A 202 17.77 4.04 -3.53
N PHE A 203 18.06 2.76 -3.75
CA PHE A 203 19.04 1.98 -3.00
C PHE A 203 20.37 1.82 -3.75
N ASN A 204 20.69 2.69 -4.72
CA ASN A 204 21.92 2.47 -5.48
C ASN A 204 23.21 2.58 -4.63
N ASN A 205 23.16 3.30 -3.50
CA ASN A 205 24.28 3.45 -2.59
C ASN A 205 24.39 2.35 -1.51
N GLN A 206 23.38 1.49 -1.34
CA GLN A 206 23.37 0.45 -0.29
C GLN A 206 22.41 -0.70 -0.61
N GLY A 207 22.64 -1.90 -0.09
CA GLY A 207 21.68 -3.01 -0.22
C GLY A 207 20.36 -2.79 0.54
N ILE A 208 19.42 -3.72 0.37
CA ILE A 208 18.22 -3.84 1.21
C ILE A 208 18.51 -4.88 2.30
N TYR A 209 18.28 -4.54 3.57
CA TYR A 209 18.50 -5.45 4.69
C TYR A 209 17.31 -6.38 4.91
N ASP A 210 17.53 -7.50 5.59
CA ASP A 210 16.49 -8.50 5.88
C ASP A 210 15.70 -8.18 7.17
N ASP A 211 15.29 -6.92 7.35
CA ASP A 211 14.25 -6.58 8.30
C ASP A 211 12.85 -6.94 7.75
N VAL A 212 11.79 -6.78 8.55
CA VAL A 212 10.42 -7.20 8.16
C VAL A 212 9.96 -6.54 6.85
N LEU A 213 10.15 -5.23 6.71
CA LEU A 213 9.72 -4.47 5.53
C LEU A 213 10.72 -4.62 4.38
N GLY A 214 12.02 -4.61 4.66
CA GLY A 214 13.08 -4.87 3.68
C GLY A 214 12.94 -6.25 3.02
N SER A 215 12.69 -7.29 3.82
CA SER A 215 12.39 -8.64 3.34
C SER A 215 11.16 -8.65 2.44
N THR A 216 10.10 -7.94 2.84
CA THR A 216 8.86 -7.85 2.06
C THR A 216 9.09 -7.18 0.70
N ILE A 217 9.86 -6.09 0.68
CA ILE A 217 10.24 -5.39 -0.55
C ILE A 217 11.07 -6.30 -1.46
N LYS A 218 12.03 -7.06 -0.92
CA LYS A 218 12.81 -8.02 -1.70
C LYS A 218 11.93 -9.07 -2.39
N GLU A 219 10.92 -9.58 -1.71
CA GLU A 219 9.98 -10.56 -2.31
C GLU A 219 9.18 -9.95 -3.45
N ILE A 220 8.65 -8.72 -3.27
CA ILE A 220 7.94 -8.00 -4.34
C ILE A 220 8.87 -7.75 -5.54
N LEU A 221 10.10 -7.29 -5.28
CA LEU A 221 11.09 -7.06 -6.33
C LEU A 221 11.43 -8.34 -7.08
N PHE A 222 11.65 -9.43 -6.36
CA PHE A 222 12.00 -10.72 -6.97
C PHE A 222 10.85 -11.22 -7.85
N HIS A 223 9.64 -11.26 -7.30
CA HIS A 223 8.45 -11.68 -8.03
C HIS A 223 8.24 -10.82 -9.30
N GLN A 224 8.33 -9.49 -9.17
CA GLN A 224 8.16 -8.59 -10.30
C GLN A 224 9.24 -8.78 -11.37
N CYS A 225 10.51 -8.89 -10.99
CA CYS A 225 11.60 -9.17 -11.92
C CYS A 225 11.40 -10.49 -12.68
N MET A 226 10.89 -11.53 -12.02
CA MET A 226 10.60 -12.82 -12.64
C MET A 226 9.46 -12.71 -13.65
N VAL A 227 8.33 -12.11 -13.26
CA VAL A 227 7.19 -11.87 -14.14
C VAL A 227 7.60 -11.04 -15.37
N ASP A 228 8.30 -9.94 -15.16
CA ASP A 228 8.71 -9.06 -16.25
C ASP A 228 9.76 -9.70 -17.16
N SER A 229 10.68 -10.50 -16.61
CA SER A 229 11.64 -11.26 -17.42
C SER A 229 10.94 -12.26 -18.31
N ASP A 230 9.87 -12.89 -17.81
CA ASP A 230 9.04 -13.82 -18.57
C ASP A 230 8.24 -13.14 -19.69
N ILE A 231 7.68 -11.96 -19.41
CA ILE A 231 7.00 -11.13 -20.41
C ILE A 231 8.00 -10.65 -21.48
N ASN A 232 9.21 -10.28 -21.07
CA ASN A 232 10.25 -9.71 -21.93
C ASN A 232 11.27 -10.74 -22.45
N ARG A 233 10.94 -12.03 -22.49
CA ARG A 233 11.84 -13.10 -22.98
C ARG A 233 12.46 -12.82 -24.36
N SER A 234 11.76 -12.08 -25.21
CA SER A 234 12.20 -11.67 -26.55
C SER A 234 13.14 -10.45 -26.57
N HIS A 235 13.39 -9.79 -25.44
CA HIS A 235 14.24 -8.62 -25.29
C HIS A 235 15.41 -8.90 -24.32
N PRO A 236 16.48 -9.60 -24.79
CA PRO A 236 17.57 -10.05 -23.91
C PRO A 236 18.27 -8.95 -23.11
N HIS A 237 18.32 -7.72 -23.64
CA HIS A 237 18.90 -6.57 -22.94
C HIS A 237 18.08 -6.14 -21.73
N ILE A 238 16.75 -6.17 -21.84
CA ILE A 238 15.83 -5.84 -20.75
C ILE A 238 15.91 -6.91 -19.66
N VAL A 239 15.85 -8.18 -20.06
CA VAL A 239 16.06 -9.33 -19.16
C VAL A 239 17.41 -9.22 -18.44
N GLY A 240 18.46 -8.81 -19.16
CA GLY A 240 19.78 -8.54 -18.59
C GLY A 240 19.77 -7.47 -17.49
N TYR A 241 18.89 -6.46 -17.56
CA TYR A 241 18.75 -5.48 -16.48
C TYR A 241 18.03 -6.07 -15.27
N TYR A 242 16.97 -6.85 -15.45
CA TYR A 242 16.29 -7.52 -14.34
C TYR A 242 17.21 -8.51 -13.60
N ASN A 243 17.98 -9.31 -14.33
CA ASN A 243 18.97 -10.22 -13.74
C ASN A 243 20.02 -9.45 -12.92
N LYS A 244 20.50 -8.29 -13.41
CA LYS A 244 21.40 -7.44 -12.64
C LYS A 244 20.76 -6.90 -11.37
N ILE A 245 19.47 -6.56 -11.40
CA ILE A 245 18.74 -6.10 -10.21
C ILE A 245 18.63 -7.23 -9.18
N ILE A 246 18.32 -8.45 -9.64
CA ILE A 246 18.31 -9.68 -8.84
C ILE A 246 19.66 -9.88 -8.17
N ASP A 247 20.76 -9.87 -8.94
CA ASP A 247 22.11 -10.06 -8.43
C ASP A 247 22.50 -8.96 -7.43
N ASN A 248 22.22 -7.71 -7.78
CA ASN A 248 22.53 -6.56 -6.95
C ASN A 248 21.90 -6.69 -5.56
N PHE A 249 20.62 -7.05 -5.48
CA PHE A 249 19.91 -7.16 -4.20
C PHE A 249 19.96 -8.55 -3.56
N GLU A 250 20.72 -9.48 -4.14
CA GLU A 250 20.79 -10.87 -3.68
C GLU A 250 19.39 -11.47 -3.54
N LEU A 251 18.56 -11.25 -4.56
CA LEU A 251 17.18 -11.71 -4.58
C LEU A 251 17.16 -13.21 -4.85
N HIS A 252 16.74 -13.98 -3.86
CA HIS A 252 16.66 -15.43 -3.96
C HIS A 252 15.22 -15.89 -3.82
N PRO A 253 14.78 -16.89 -4.59
CA PRO A 253 13.48 -17.49 -4.40
C PRO A 253 13.42 -18.08 -2.98
N LYS A 254 12.47 -17.60 -2.18
CA LYS A 254 12.09 -18.33 -0.97
C LYS A 254 11.17 -19.47 -1.37
N GLU A 255 11.23 -20.57 -0.60
CA GLU A 255 10.31 -21.70 -0.76
C GLU A 255 8.84 -21.31 -0.50
N LYS A 256 8.61 -20.14 0.09
CA LYS A 256 7.30 -19.64 0.51
C LYS A 256 6.68 -18.77 -0.57
N SER A 257 5.40 -19.00 -0.85
CA SER A 257 4.64 -18.11 -1.72
C SER A 257 4.41 -16.74 -1.06
N LEU A 258 4.07 -15.71 -1.85
CA LEU A 258 3.65 -14.41 -1.32
C LEU A 258 2.44 -14.52 -0.37
N LYS A 259 1.59 -15.55 -0.57
CA LYS A 259 0.51 -15.92 0.35
C LYS A 259 1.03 -16.26 1.74
N ASP A 260 2.00 -17.17 1.79
CA ASP A 260 2.57 -17.67 3.02
C ASP A 260 3.32 -16.56 3.74
N LEU A 261 3.92 -15.64 3.00
CA LEU A 261 4.54 -14.44 3.57
C LEU A 261 3.50 -13.59 4.32
N CYS A 262 2.35 -13.29 3.72
CA CYS A 262 1.27 -12.54 4.37
C CYS A 262 0.79 -13.20 5.66
N ALA A 263 0.61 -14.53 5.64
CA ALA A 263 0.20 -15.28 6.83
C ALA A 263 1.28 -15.31 7.92
N ASN A 264 2.57 -15.35 7.55
CA ASN A 264 3.69 -15.36 8.50
C ASN A 264 3.98 -13.99 9.13
N LEU A 265 3.52 -12.89 8.52
CA LEU A 265 3.63 -11.54 9.09
C LEU A 265 2.70 -11.35 10.30
N ILE A 266 1.74 -12.25 10.49
CA ILE A 266 0.89 -12.32 11.67
C ILE A 266 1.73 -12.85 12.84
N GLY A 267 2.46 -11.94 13.49
CA GLY A 267 3.25 -12.25 14.68
C GLY A 267 2.40 -12.51 15.92
N ASN A 268 3.09 -12.65 17.06
CA ASN A 268 2.48 -12.82 18.37
C ASN A 268 2.87 -11.63 19.26
N PHE A 269 2.14 -10.53 19.09
CA PHE A 269 2.35 -9.28 19.81
C PHE A 269 1.12 -8.93 20.65
N ASN A 270 1.33 -8.33 21.81
CA ASN A 270 0.24 -7.65 22.50
C ASN A 270 -0.07 -6.36 21.74
N VAL A 271 -1.34 -6.10 21.47
CA VAL A 271 -1.74 -4.90 20.72
C VAL A 271 -1.55 -3.63 21.53
N PHE A 272 -1.76 -3.71 22.84
CA PHE A 272 -1.54 -2.60 23.76
C PHE A 272 -0.43 -2.93 24.73
N GLU A 273 0.51 -2.00 24.88
CA GLU A 273 1.61 -2.05 25.85
C GLU A 273 1.76 -0.65 26.48
N ASP A 274 1.96 -0.60 27.80
CA ASP A 274 2.14 0.65 28.56
C ASP A 274 1.05 1.72 28.32
N GLY A 275 -0.20 1.29 28.15
CA GLY A 275 -1.34 2.18 27.92
C GLY A 275 -1.46 2.74 26.50
N GLY A 276 -0.57 2.35 25.58
CA GLY A 276 -0.54 2.78 24.19
C GLY A 276 -0.59 1.63 23.19
N PHE A 277 -0.69 1.96 21.90
CA PHE A 277 -0.66 0.99 20.81
C PHE A 277 0.78 0.54 20.57
N ASN A 278 1.00 -0.78 20.49
CA ASN A 278 2.34 -1.35 20.39
C ASN A 278 2.98 -1.02 19.03
N PRO A 279 4.08 -0.23 19.00
CA PRO A 279 4.71 0.16 17.75
C PRO A 279 5.44 -1.00 17.04
N ALA A 280 5.69 -2.12 17.71
CA ALA A 280 6.29 -3.30 17.10
C ALA A 280 5.42 -3.93 16.00
N ILE A 281 4.13 -3.58 15.95
CA ILE A 281 3.17 -4.05 14.95
C ILE A 281 3.36 -3.36 13.60
N PHE A 282 3.84 -2.11 13.59
CA PHE A 282 3.89 -1.28 12.39
C PHE A 282 4.66 -1.90 11.21
N PRO A 283 5.85 -2.49 11.40
CA PRO A 283 6.57 -3.13 10.29
C PRO A 283 5.74 -4.23 9.60
N SER A 284 5.10 -5.12 10.37
CA SER A 284 4.23 -6.16 9.82
C SER A 284 2.98 -5.57 9.18
N MET A 285 2.40 -4.51 9.77
CA MET A 285 1.24 -3.82 9.24
C MET A 285 1.53 -3.22 7.85
N TYR A 286 2.64 -2.48 7.70
CA TYR A 286 3.06 -1.91 6.42
C TYR A 286 3.39 -3.00 5.39
N SER A 287 4.04 -4.09 5.81
CA SER A 287 4.30 -5.24 4.95
C SER A 287 3.02 -5.91 4.44
N VAL A 288 2.02 -6.12 5.31
CA VAL A 288 0.72 -6.66 4.91
C VAL A 288 0.03 -5.71 3.93
N ARG A 289 0.03 -4.40 4.22
CA ARG A 289 -0.58 -3.39 3.35
C ARG A 289 -0.01 -3.43 1.94
N VAL A 290 1.31 -3.41 1.81
CA VAL A 290 1.99 -3.35 0.51
C VAL A 290 1.84 -4.66 -0.27
N LEU A 291 1.89 -5.81 0.40
CA LEU A 291 1.66 -7.11 -0.24
C LEU A 291 0.23 -7.26 -0.75
N CYS A 292 -0.76 -6.90 0.08
CA CYS A 292 -2.17 -6.96 -0.32
C CYS A 292 -2.45 -6.00 -1.49
N HIS A 293 -1.79 -4.84 -1.52
CA HIS A 293 -1.89 -3.95 -2.67
C HIS A 293 -1.30 -4.56 -3.94
N TYR A 294 -0.13 -5.17 -3.83
CA TYR A 294 0.59 -5.78 -4.94
C TYR A 294 -0.13 -7.00 -5.52
N MET A 295 -0.72 -7.84 -4.66
CA MET A 295 -1.42 -9.07 -5.04
C MET A 295 -2.82 -8.84 -5.63
N ASP A 296 -3.32 -7.61 -5.63
CA ASP A 296 -4.70 -7.22 -5.93
C ASP A 296 -5.75 -7.52 -4.83
N TRP A 297 -6.92 -6.89 -4.97
CA TRP A 297 -7.99 -6.97 -3.98
C TRP A 297 -8.79 -8.28 -4.04
N ASP A 298 -8.99 -8.87 -5.21
CA ASP A 298 -9.76 -10.11 -5.33
C ASP A 298 -9.02 -11.24 -4.62
N TYR A 299 -7.71 -11.31 -4.83
CA TYR A 299 -6.83 -12.19 -4.09
C TYR A 299 -6.85 -11.87 -2.59
N THR A 300 -6.63 -10.61 -2.22
CA THR A 300 -6.56 -10.19 -0.80
C THR A 300 -7.83 -10.56 -0.04
N TYR A 301 -8.99 -10.30 -0.63
CA TYR A 301 -10.28 -10.56 0.00
C TYR A 301 -10.50 -12.08 0.17
N ASN A 302 -10.41 -12.86 -0.91
CA ASN A 302 -10.75 -14.28 -0.88
C ASN A 302 -9.70 -15.13 -0.16
N GLU A 303 -8.42 -14.95 -0.50
CA GLU A 303 -7.34 -15.84 -0.07
C GLU A 303 -6.74 -15.46 1.28
N PHE A 304 -6.78 -14.17 1.64
CA PHE A 304 -6.19 -13.70 2.89
C PHE A 304 -7.26 -13.34 3.93
N ILE A 305 -8.21 -12.47 3.61
CA ILE A 305 -9.24 -12.06 4.57
C ILE A 305 -10.19 -13.22 4.89
N CYS A 306 -10.87 -13.77 3.90
CA CYS A 306 -11.89 -14.80 4.10
C CYS A 306 -11.30 -16.14 4.52
N SER A 307 -10.14 -16.52 3.95
CA SER A 307 -9.56 -17.86 4.19
C SER A 307 -8.59 -17.91 5.37
N VAL A 308 -7.99 -16.78 5.80
CA VAL A 308 -6.96 -16.78 6.87
C VAL A 308 -7.36 -15.90 8.04
N LEU A 309 -7.61 -14.61 7.82
CA LEU A 309 -7.78 -13.65 8.91
C LEU A 309 -9.10 -13.82 9.65
N TYR A 310 -10.21 -13.83 8.92
CA TYR A 310 -11.55 -13.84 9.53
C TYR A 310 -11.86 -15.13 10.30
N PRO A 311 -11.56 -16.35 9.79
CA PRO A 311 -11.78 -17.58 10.54
C PRO A 311 -10.99 -17.60 11.86
N LYS A 312 -9.70 -17.22 11.81
CA LYS A 312 -8.85 -17.14 13.00
C LYS A 312 -9.30 -16.06 13.98
N LEU A 313 -9.79 -14.92 13.47
CA LEU A 313 -10.39 -13.88 14.30
C LEU A 313 -11.62 -14.40 15.04
N ARG A 314 -12.51 -15.13 14.36
CA ARG A 314 -13.70 -15.72 15.00
C ARG A 314 -13.35 -16.76 16.06
N GLU A 315 -12.36 -17.60 15.78
CA GLU A 315 -11.93 -18.67 16.68
C GLU A 315 -11.23 -18.12 17.93
N THR A 316 -10.28 -17.20 17.73
CA THR A 316 -9.35 -16.76 18.79
C THR A 316 -9.74 -15.45 19.46
N ARG A 317 -10.59 -14.64 18.81
CA ARG A 317 -10.84 -13.23 19.15
C ARG A 317 -9.56 -12.38 19.29
N ASN A 318 -8.45 -12.79 18.67
CA ASN A 318 -7.19 -12.07 18.76
C ASN A 318 -7.25 -10.74 17.96
N PRO A 319 -7.03 -9.57 18.60
CA PRO A 319 -7.12 -8.26 17.95
C PRO A 319 -6.14 -8.02 16.80
N LEU A 320 -5.02 -8.75 16.72
CA LEU A 320 -4.07 -8.64 15.61
C LEU A 320 -4.70 -8.98 14.26
N TYR A 321 -5.59 -9.98 14.20
CA TYR A 321 -6.28 -10.32 12.96
C TYR A 321 -7.18 -9.18 12.49
N ALA A 322 -7.82 -8.46 13.42
CA ALA A 322 -8.63 -7.29 13.11
C ALA A 322 -7.77 -6.12 12.59
N ILE A 323 -6.57 -5.90 13.14
CA ILE A 323 -5.59 -4.92 12.63
C ILE A 323 -5.26 -5.20 11.16
N TYR A 324 -4.91 -6.44 10.84
CA TYR A 324 -4.52 -6.79 9.47
C TYR A 324 -5.71 -6.77 8.51
N MET A 325 -6.91 -7.19 8.94
CA MET A 325 -8.13 -7.05 8.15
C MET A 325 -8.41 -5.58 7.84
N PHE A 326 -8.31 -4.71 8.85
CA PHE A 326 -8.49 -3.28 8.63
C PHE A 326 -7.43 -2.72 7.67
N THR A 327 -6.17 -3.07 7.87
CA THR A 327 -5.06 -2.57 7.04
C THR A 327 -5.28 -2.89 5.57
N ALA A 328 -5.72 -4.12 5.26
CA ALA A 328 -6.04 -4.55 3.92
C ALA A 328 -7.27 -3.83 3.36
N VAL A 329 -8.40 -3.81 4.09
CA VAL A 329 -9.65 -3.22 3.62
C VAL A 329 -9.59 -1.69 3.50
N PHE A 330 -8.84 -1.01 4.36
CA PHE A 330 -8.67 0.44 4.31
C PHE A 330 -7.87 0.85 3.07
N ASN A 331 -6.83 0.09 2.72
CA ASN A 331 -6.15 0.28 1.45
C ASN A 331 -7.07 -0.01 0.25
N ALA A 332 -7.94 -1.03 0.34
CA ALA A 332 -8.90 -1.33 -0.70
C ALA A 332 -9.95 -0.22 -0.86
N LEU A 333 -10.47 0.35 0.24
CA LEU A 333 -11.37 1.49 0.23
C LEU A 333 -10.75 2.68 -0.51
N ARG A 334 -9.47 2.97 -0.27
CA ARG A 334 -8.73 4.04 -0.97
C ARG A 334 -8.63 3.80 -2.48
N VAL A 335 -8.46 2.55 -2.91
CA VAL A 335 -8.20 2.20 -4.32
C VAL A 335 -9.49 1.97 -5.11
N PHE A 336 -10.44 1.24 -4.54
CA PHE A 336 -11.66 0.75 -5.20
C PHE A 336 -12.95 1.43 -4.72
N GLY A 337 -12.90 2.15 -3.60
CA GLY A 337 -14.08 2.77 -3.00
C GLY A 337 -14.98 1.77 -2.26
N TYR A 338 -16.25 2.14 -2.10
CA TYR A 338 -17.27 1.35 -1.41
C TYR A 338 -17.84 0.26 -2.33
N ILE A 339 -17.04 -0.77 -2.60
CA ILE A 339 -17.51 -1.99 -3.24
C ILE A 339 -18.02 -2.98 -2.19
N GLU A 340 -18.91 -3.89 -2.58
CA GLU A 340 -19.61 -4.81 -1.67
C GLU A 340 -18.68 -5.57 -0.72
N SER A 341 -17.58 -6.15 -1.24
CA SER A 341 -16.59 -6.86 -0.43
C SER A 341 -15.90 -5.97 0.61
N VAL A 342 -15.67 -4.68 0.29
CA VAL A 342 -15.08 -3.70 1.22
C VAL A 342 -16.08 -3.37 2.32
N GLU A 343 -17.33 -3.11 1.94
CA GLU A 343 -18.42 -2.82 2.89
C GLU A 343 -18.70 -3.99 3.82
N LEU A 344 -18.64 -5.22 3.31
CA LEU A 344 -18.85 -6.42 4.12
C LEU A 344 -17.77 -6.56 5.20
N VAL A 345 -16.50 -6.39 4.86
CA VAL A 345 -15.40 -6.45 5.84
C VAL A 345 -15.56 -5.35 6.90
N PHE A 346 -15.89 -4.12 6.50
CA PHE A 346 -16.16 -3.06 7.48
C PHE A 346 -17.37 -3.38 8.36
N SER A 347 -18.43 -3.96 7.81
CA SER A 347 -19.61 -4.38 8.57
C SER A 347 -19.24 -5.42 9.63
N ARG A 348 -18.40 -6.40 9.28
CA ARG A 348 -17.87 -7.38 10.25
C ARG A 348 -17.01 -6.72 11.33
N LEU A 349 -16.11 -5.80 10.98
CA LEU A 349 -15.31 -5.07 11.97
C LEU A 349 -16.20 -4.23 12.91
N LYS A 350 -17.27 -3.63 12.40
CA LYS A 350 -18.25 -2.87 13.17
C LYS A 350 -19.07 -3.75 14.13
N GLU A 351 -19.32 -5.01 13.80
CA GLU A 351 -19.99 -5.99 14.67
C GLU A 351 -19.13 -6.39 15.88
N LEU A 352 -17.80 -6.26 15.77
CA LEU A 352 -16.85 -6.59 16.85
C LEU A 352 -16.70 -5.48 17.88
N MET A 353 -17.43 -4.36 17.76
CA MET A 353 -17.44 -3.25 18.72
C MET A 353 -18.57 -3.44 19.74
N ASP A 354 -18.51 -4.51 20.54
CA ASP A 354 -19.60 -4.93 21.43
C ASP A 354 -19.31 -4.69 22.93
N ASP A 355 -18.03 -4.66 23.32
CA ASP A 355 -17.59 -4.61 24.71
C ASP A 355 -16.38 -3.68 24.92
N SER A 356 -15.68 -3.78 26.06
CA SER A 356 -14.45 -3.03 26.36
C SER A 356 -13.17 -3.86 26.16
N SER A 357 -13.22 -4.93 25.37
CA SER A 357 -12.05 -5.78 25.06
C SER A 357 -11.08 -5.10 24.10
N ASP A 358 -9.85 -5.60 24.05
CA ASP A 358 -8.85 -5.12 23.09
C ASP A 358 -9.32 -5.21 21.64
N LEU A 359 -10.11 -6.23 21.30
CA LEU A 359 -10.67 -6.39 19.97
C LEU A 359 -11.66 -5.28 19.63
N SER A 360 -12.54 -4.93 20.58
CA SER A 360 -13.48 -3.82 20.44
C SER A 360 -12.75 -2.48 20.35
N ILE A 361 -11.71 -2.27 21.18
CA ILE A 361 -10.89 -1.06 21.16
C ILE A 361 -10.15 -0.91 19.82
N VAL A 362 -9.55 -1.99 19.31
CA VAL A 362 -8.91 -2.01 17.99
C VAL A 362 -9.90 -1.68 16.89
N SER A 363 -11.06 -2.33 16.91
CA SER A 363 -12.11 -2.08 15.93
C SER A 363 -12.57 -0.63 15.98
N TYR A 364 -12.71 -0.04 17.17
CA TYR A 364 -12.99 1.38 17.36
C TYR A 364 -11.90 2.30 16.74
N LEU A 365 -10.61 2.04 17.02
CA LEU A 365 -9.49 2.86 16.53
C LEU A 365 -9.48 2.99 15.01
N PHE A 366 -10.02 1.99 14.34
CA PHE A 366 -10.09 1.90 12.90
C PHE A 366 -11.42 2.41 12.33
N ILE A 367 -12.55 2.01 12.91
CA ILE A 367 -13.88 2.46 12.47
C ILE A 367 -14.04 3.97 12.63
N LYS A 368 -13.43 4.60 13.64
CA LYS A 368 -13.50 6.07 13.79
C LYS A 368 -12.93 6.85 12.60
N GLN A 369 -12.10 6.23 11.76
CA GLN A 369 -11.52 6.85 10.57
C GLN A 369 -12.45 6.77 9.35
N VAL A 370 -13.48 5.91 9.39
CA VAL A 370 -14.43 5.67 8.28
C VAL A 370 -15.86 6.07 8.67
N ASP A 371 -16.25 5.82 9.91
CA ASP A 371 -17.57 6.09 10.50
C ASP A 371 -17.39 6.69 11.90
N PRO A 372 -17.00 7.98 11.99
CA PRO A 372 -16.71 8.65 13.27
C PRO A 372 -17.92 8.66 14.20
N GLU A 373 -19.13 8.86 13.66
CA GLU A 373 -20.35 8.96 14.46
C GLU A 373 -20.65 7.65 15.21
N ARG A 374 -20.51 6.49 14.55
CA ARG A 374 -20.69 5.20 15.22
C ARG A 374 -19.60 4.97 16.26
N ALA A 375 -18.36 5.31 15.93
CA ALA A 375 -17.24 5.11 16.83
C ALA A 375 -17.35 5.97 18.10
N ASP A 376 -17.77 7.23 17.97
CA ASP A 376 -17.99 8.15 19.09
C ASP A 376 -19.12 7.64 20.01
N ARG A 377 -20.23 7.15 19.45
CA ARG A 377 -21.32 6.54 20.25
C ARG A 377 -20.83 5.36 21.07
N TRP A 378 -20.00 4.49 20.48
CA TRP A 378 -19.42 3.36 21.20
C TRP A 378 -18.46 3.84 22.30
N TYR A 379 -17.56 4.77 21.99
CA TYR A 379 -16.56 5.27 22.95
C TYR A 379 -17.22 5.91 24.18
N GLU A 380 -18.24 6.76 23.98
CA GLU A 380 -18.97 7.37 25.09
C GLU A 380 -19.66 6.33 26.00
N SER A 381 -20.12 5.21 25.41
CA SER A 381 -20.72 4.11 26.18
C SER A 381 -19.72 3.25 26.93
N GLN A 382 -18.46 3.17 26.46
CA GLN A 382 -17.44 2.25 27.00
C GLN A 382 -16.29 2.92 27.75
N ARG A 383 -16.10 4.24 27.65
CA ARG A 383 -14.92 4.94 28.21
C ARG A 383 -14.69 4.70 29.71
N GLY A 384 -15.75 4.45 30.49
CA GLY A 384 -15.63 4.13 31.92
C GLY A 384 -15.16 2.69 32.22
N ASN A 385 -15.24 1.81 31.23
CA ASN A 385 -14.89 0.39 31.32
C ASN A 385 -13.48 0.10 30.78
N ILE A 386 -12.93 0.97 29.92
CA ILE A 386 -11.56 0.87 29.42
C ILE A 386 -10.61 1.40 30.51
N ARG A 387 -9.77 0.51 31.07
CA ARG A 387 -8.89 0.86 32.22
C ARG A 387 -7.40 0.77 31.93
N HIS A 388 -7.02 0.03 30.89
CA HIS A 388 -5.64 -0.33 30.59
C HIS A 388 -5.06 0.39 29.37
N VAL A 389 -5.85 1.24 28.70
CA VAL A 389 -5.41 2.08 27.57
C VAL A 389 -5.81 3.53 27.87
N ASP A 390 -4.90 4.47 27.58
CA ASP A 390 -5.16 5.88 27.83
C ASP A 390 -6.29 6.41 26.92
N GLY A 391 -7.31 7.01 27.54
CA GLY A 391 -8.53 7.43 26.84
C GLY A 391 -8.30 8.61 25.89
N GLU A 392 -7.41 9.54 26.23
CA GLU A 392 -7.08 10.70 25.39
C GLU A 392 -6.23 10.26 24.20
N TYR A 393 -5.27 9.38 24.44
CA TYR A 393 -4.49 8.68 23.43
C TYR A 393 -5.39 7.93 22.44
N LEU A 394 -6.34 7.13 22.93
CA LEU A 394 -7.30 6.40 22.10
C LEU A 394 -8.14 7.33 21.21
N ARG A 395 -8.51 8.51 21.71
CA ARG A 395 -9.28 9.48 20.93
C ARG A 395 -8.44 10.09 19.81
N ASN A 396 -7.20 10.45 20.12
CA ASN A 396 -6.33 11.22 19.23
C ASN A 396 -5.53 10.35 18.24
N LEU A 397 -5.29 9.07 18.54
CA LEU A 397 -4.48 8.18 17.69
C LEU A 397 -5.15 7.94 16.33
N LEU A 398 -4.44 8.16 15.22
CA LEU A 398 -4.86 7.73 13.89
C LEU A 398 -3.87 6.71 13.37
N LEU A 399 -4.38 5.58 12.87
CA LEU A 399 -3.59 4.47 12.35
C LEU A 399 -3.74 4.46 10.83
N TYR A 400 -2.71 4.91 10.12
CA TYR A 400 -2.71 5.09 8.66
C TYR A 400 -2.17 3.88 7.90
#